data_AF-A0A455UBF1-F1
#
_entry.id   AF-A0A455UBF1-F1
#
_cell.length_a   1.000
_cell.length_b   1.000
_cell.length_c   1.000
_cell.angle_alpha   90.00
_cell.angle_beta   90.00
_cell.angle_gamma   90.00
#
_symmetry.space_group_name_H-M   'P 1'
#
loop_
_entity.id
_entity.type
_entity.pdbx_description
1 polymer ?
#
loop_
_entity_poly.entity_id
_entity_poly.type
_entity_poly.pdbx_seq_one_letter_code
_entity_poly.pdbx_strand_id
1 'polypeptide(L)'
;MREGLIATGDAFMADPARVEATRAQFPTMLAVEMEGAAIAQACYLYQCPFVVIRALSDIPGSGDNHLSFDEFLEVAADHSSRMVDQMLKQLSHG
;
A
#
# COMPACT_ATOMS: atom_id res chain seq x y z
N MET A 1 5.34 -8.49 9.61
CA MET A 1 4.43 -7.35 9.40
C MET A 1 5.19 -6.07 9.75
N ARG A 2 5.12 -5.02 8.92
CA ARG A 2 5.65 -3.69 9.25
C ARG A 2 4.50 -2.68 9.27
N GLU A 3 4.60 -1.67 10.13
CA GLU A 3 3.67 -0.55 10.24
C GLU A 3 4.42 0.75 9.98
N GLY A 4 3.79 1.68 9.25
CA GLY A 4 4.33 3.01 9.01
C GLY A 4 3.65 3.71 7.85
N LEU A 5 4.29 4.79 7.37
CA LEU A 5 3.71 5.69 6.38
C LEU A 5 3.57 5.01 5.00
N ILE A 6 2.39 5.13 4.40
CA ILE A 6 2.10 4.74 3.01
C ILE A 6 1.81 6.03 2.23
N ALA A 7 2.58 6.27 1.16
CA ALA A 7 2.35 7.39 0.25
C ALA A 7 1.37 6.99 -0.87
N THR A 8 0.59 7.96 -1.37
CA THR A 8 -0.42 7.72 -2.42
C THR A 8 -0.26 8.71 -3.57
N GLY A 9 -0.40 8.24 -4.81
CA GLY A 9 -0.52 9.12 -5.98
C GLY A 9 -0.89 8.36 -7.27
N ASP A 10 -1.40 9.08 -8.28
CA ASP A 10 -1.86 8.53 -9.56
C ASP A 10 -0.71 8.14 -10.51
N ALA A 11 0.22 7.32 -10.03
CA ALA A 11 1.33 6.84 -10.82
C ALA A 11 1.84 5.49 -10.32
N PHE A 12 1.97 4.53 -11.24
CA PHE A 12 2.79 3.35 -11.00
C PHE A 12 4.28 3.78 -10.93
N MET A 13 4.95 3.45 -9.83
CA MET A 13 6.28 3.96 -9.49
C MET A 13 7.42 3.18 -10.18
N ALA A 14 7.41 3.18 -11.51
CA ALA A 14 8.44 2.54 -12.34
C ALA A 14 9.66 3.44 -12.64
N ASP A 15 9.47 4.77 -12.65
CA ASP A 15 10.54 5.74 -12.93
C ASP A 15 11.43 5.96 -11.69
N PRO A 16 12.74 5.61 -11.73
CA PRO A 16 13.65 5.79 -10.60
C PRO A 16 13.75 7.25 -10.13
N ALA A 17 13.69 8.22 -11.04
CA ALA A 17 13.79 9.64 -10.66
C ALA A 17 12.57 10.08 -9.84
N ARG A 18 11.38 9.60 -10.20
CA ARG A 18 10.15 9.82 -9.44
C ARG A 18 10.17 9.11 -8.09
N VAL A 19 10.69 7.88 -8.03
CA VAL A 19 10.86 7.13 -6.77
C VAL A 19 11.75 7.92 -5.82
N GLU A 20 12.92 8.39 -6.26
CA GLU A 20 13.85 9.16 -5.43
C GLU A 20 13.27 10.51 -4.99
N ALA A 21 12.57 11.22 -5.88
CA ALA A 21 11.86 12.45 -5.51
C ALA A 21 10.82 12.20 -4.42
N THR A 22 10.06 11.10 -4.53
CA THR A 22 9.04 10.71 -3.53
C THR A 22 9.71 10.33 -2.21
N ARG A 23 10.83 9.60 -2.23
CA ARG A 23 11.62 9.27 -1.01
C ARG A 23 12.15 10.52 -0.33
N ALA A 24 12.61 11.51 -1.08
CA ALA A 24 13.08 12.77 -0.53
C ALA A 24 11.93 13.57 0.13
N GLN A 25 10.74 13.56 -0.46
CA GLN A 25 9.56 14.24 0.09
C GLN A 25 8.98 13.52 1.32
N PHE A 26 9.03 12.19 1.34
CA PHE A 26 8.50 11.36 2.43
C PHE A 26 9.58 10.36 2.94
N PRO A 27 10.61 10.82 3.69
CA PRO A 27 11.75 9.99 4.08
C PRO A 27 11.41 8.76 4.92
N THR A 28 10.25 8.77 5.59
CA THR A 28 9.77 7.69 6.44
C THR A 28 8.77 6.77 5.74
N MET A 29 8.47 6.98 4.45
CA MET A 29 7.52 6.13 3.73
C MET A 29 8.04 4.70 3.64
N LEU A 30 7.17 3.75 3.99
CA LEU A 30 7.43 2.32 3.88
C LEU A 30 6.97 1.74 2.55
N ALA A 31 5.94 2.33 1.96
CA ALA A 31 5.31 1.87 0.73
C ALA A 31 4.69 3.05 -0.03
N VAL A 32 4.40 2.83 -1.31
CA VAL A 32 3.69 3.75 -2.19
C VAL A 32 2.67 2.97 -3.01
N GLU A 33 1.49 3.53 -3.19
CA GLU A 33 0.35 2.95 -3.91
C GLU A 33 -0.56 4.08 -4.44
N MET A 34 -1.77 3.75 -4.91
CA MET A 34 -2.57 4.68 -5.73
C MET A 34 -3.89 5.12 -5.10
N GLU A 35 -4.39 4.52 -4.01
CA GLU A 35 -5.74 4.82 -3.49
C GLU A 35 -5.83 5.11 -1.98
N GLY A 36 -4.85 4.70 -1.19
CA GLY A 36 -4.94 4.60 0.27
C GLY A 36 -5.25 5.92 0.95
N ALA A 37 -4.55 6.99 0.58
CA ALA A 37 -4.81 8.33 1.11
C ALA A 37 -6.14 8.91 0.62
N ALA A 38 -6.60 8.56 -0.58
CA ALA A 38 -7.91 9.00 -1.08
C ALA A 38 -9.06 8.34 -0.29
N ILE A 39 -8.94 7.03 0.00
CA ILE A 39 -9.87 6.32 0.89
C ILE A 39 -9.82 6.91 2.30
N ALA A 40 -8.61 7.13 2.83
CA ALA A 40 -8.39 7.77 4.13
C ALA A 40 -9.04 9.15 4.22
N GLN A 41 -8.95 9.96 3.15
CA GLN A 41 -9.57 11.28 3.07
C GLN A 41 -11.09 11.18 3.15
N ALA A 42 -11.71 10.24 2.43
CA ALA A 42 -13.15 10.00 2.54
C ALA A 42 -13.54 9.55 3.96
N CYS A 43 -12.84 8.58 4.54
CA CYS A 43 -13.06 8.14 5.92
C CYS A 43 -12.94 9.28 6.93
N TYR A 44 -11.94 10.16 6.78
CA TYR A 44 -11.74 11.35 7.61
C TYR A 44 -12.95 12.29 7.54
N LEU A 45 -13.45 12.59 6.33
CA LEU A 45 -14.61 13.46 6.13
C LEU A 45 -15.89 12.91 6.80
N TYR A 46 -16.03 11.60 6.85
CA TYR A 46 -17.18 10.91 7.46
C TYR A 46 -16.93 10.42 8.90
N GLN A 47 -15.81 10.79 9.51
CA GLN A 47 -15.42 10.35 10.86
C GLN A 47 -15.43 8.81 11.03
N CYS A 48 -15.10 8.09 9.96
CA CYS A 48 -15.05 6.63 9.94
C CYS A 48 -13.62 6.17 10.27
N PRO A 49 -13.40 5.36 11.34
CA PRO A 49 -12.10 4.76 11.59
C PRO A 49 -11.65 3.91 10.39
N PHE A 50 -10.37 3.98 10.04
CA PHE A 50 -9.84 3.22 8.91
C PHE A 50 -8.42 2.70 9.20
N VAL A 51 -8.03 1.67 8.46
CA VAL A 51 -6.67 1.13 8.42
C VAL A 51 -6.40 0.65 7.00
N VAL A 52 -5.19 0.89 6.49
CA VAL A 52 -4.74 0.36 5.20
C VAL A 52 -3.91 -0.90 5.45
N ILE A 53 -4.37 -2.03 4.92
CA ILE A 53 -3.65 -3.31 4.95
C ILE A 53 -3.31 -3.67 3.51
N ARG A 54 -2.01 -3.80 3.21
CA ARG A 54 -1.51 -4.18 1.89
C ARG A 54 -0.33 -5.14 2.02
N ALA A 55 -0.24 -6.07 1.08
CA ALA A 55 1.00 -6.77 0.76
C ALA A 55 1.60 -6.14 -0.50
N LEU A 56 2.94 -6.02 -0.55
CA LEU A 56 3.63 -5.43 -1.70
C LEU A 56 3.90 -6.49 -2.76
N SER A 57 3.52 -6.19 -4.00
CA SER A 57 3.73 -7.01 -5.20
C SER A 57 5.09 -6.75 -5.87
N ASP A 58 5.67 -5.58 -5.68
CA ASP A 58 6.90 -5.17 -6.35
C ASP A 58 7.74 -4.19 -5.51
N ILE A 59 8.97 -3.95 -5.96
CA ILE A 59 9.87 -2.96 -5.39
C ILE A 59 10.09 -1.84 -6.43
N PRO A 60 9.63 -0.62 -6.17
CA PRO A 60 9.79 0.51 -7.08
C PRO A 60 11.25 0.81 -7.42
N GLY A 61 11.50 1.19 -8.68
CA GLY A 61 12.80 1.75 -9.13
C GLY A 61 13.80 0.74 -9.70
N SER A 62 13.46 -0.55 -9.83
CA SER A 62 14.32 -1.55 -10.48
C SER A 62 14.32 -1.46 -12.02
N GLY A 63 13.36 -0.74 -12.60
CA GLY A 63 13.19 -0.59 -14.06
C GLY A 63 12.38 -1.73 -14.71
N ASP A 64 12.26 -2.88 -14.05
CA ASP A 64 11.51 -4.06 -14.47
C ASP A 64 10.36 -4.41 -13.50
N ASN A 65 10.02 -3.51 -12.57
CA ASN A 65 9.06 -3.77 -11.49
C ASN A 65 7.63 -4.10 -11.95
N HIS A 66 7.28 -3.81 -13.21
CA HIS A 66 6.03 -4.28 -13.81
C HIS A 66 5.99 -5.81 -13.97
N LEU A 67 7.13 -6.46 -14.26
CA LEU A 67 7.21 -7.91 -14.40
C LEU A 67 7.02 -8.61 -13.05
N SER A 68 7.66 -8.09 -12.00
CA SER A 68 7.47 -8.62 -10.65
C SER A 68 6.06 -8.32 -10.13
N PHE A 69 5.49 -7.15 -10.45
CA PHE A 69 4.10 -6.87 -10.15
C PHE A 69 3.16 -7.95 -10.72
N ASP A 70 3.28 -8.26 -12.00
CA ASP A 70 2.45 -9.28 -12.66
C ASP A 70 2.65 -10.68 -12.06
N GLU A 71 3.89 -11.05 -11.71
CA GLU A 71 4.21 -12.36 -11.12
C GLU A 71 3.67 -12.51 -9.68
N PHE A 72 3.73 -11.44 -8.88
CA PHE A 72 3.43 -11.50 -7.45
C PHE A 72 2.07 -10.91 -7.06
N LEU A 73 1.29 -10.38 -8.00
CA LEU A 73 -0.02 -9.78 -7.71
C LEU A 73 -0.96 -10.75 -6.98
N GLU A 74 -1.08 -11.98 -7.46
CA GLU A 74 -1.97 -12.98 -6.83
C GLU A 74 -1.51 -13.35 -5.42
N VAL A 75 -0.19 -13.49 -5.22
CA VAL A 75 0.40 -13.80 -3.91
C VAL A 75 0.20 -12.64 -2.94
N ALA A 76 0.41 -11.41 -3.38
CA ALA A 76 0.16 -10.21 -2.59
C ALA A 76 -1.34 -10.10 -2.21
N ALA A 77 -2.24 -10.38 -3.15
CA ALA A 77 -3.68 -10.39 -2.91
C ALA A 77 -4.09 -11.43 -1.86
N ASP A 78 -3.58 -12.68 -1.94
CA ASP A 78 -3.83 -13.73 -0.95
C ASP A 78 -3.33 -13.34 0.45
N HIS A 79 -2.08 -12.86 0.54
CA HIS A 79 -1.53 -12.45 1.83
C HIS A 79 -2.31 -11.28 2.45
N SER A 80 -2.73 -10.32 1.63
CA SER A 80 -3.52 -9.18 2.09
C SER A 80 -4.91 -9.60 2.56
N SER A 81 -5.61 -10.43 1.79
CA SER A 81 -6.96 -10.90 2.14
C SER A 81 -6.96 -11.73 3.42
N ARG A 82 -5.98 -12.64 3.58
CA ARG A 82 -5.84 -13.45 4.79
C ARG A 82 -5.62 -12.60 6.04
N MET A 83 -4.85 -11.51 5.94
CA MET A 83 -4.67 -10.60 7.07
C MET A 83 -5.97 -9.89 7.45
N VAL A 84 -6.72 -9.42 6.44
CA VAL A 84 -8.05 -8.80 6.64
C VAL A 84 -9.02 -9.79 7.28
N ASP A 85 -9.09 -11.02 6.80
CA ASP A 85 -9.97 -12.06 7.35
C ASP A 85 -9.69 -12.34 8.83
N GLN A 86 -8.41 -12.40 9.21
CA GLN A 86 -8.03 -12.59 10.62
C GLN A 86 -8.41 -11.38 11.47
N MET A 87 -8.23 -10.16 10.95
CA MET A 87 -8.66 -8.94 11.64
C MET A 87 -10.17 -8.91 11.85
N LEU A 88 -10.96 -9.24 10.82
CA LEU A 88 -12.42 -9.26 10.91
C LEU A 88 -12.91 -10.27 11.95
N LYS A 89 -12.30 -11.46 12.04
CA LYS A 89 -12.60 -12.45 13.07
C LYS A 89 -12.35 -11.92 14.48
N GLN A 90 -11.29 -11.13 14.68
CA GLN A 90 -11.01 -10.54 16.00
C GLN A 90 -11.99 -9.41 16.33
N LEU A 91 -12.32 -8.55 15.36
CA LEU A 91 -13.25 -7.43 15.55
C LEU A 91 -14.70 -7.89 15.77
N SER A 92 -15.12 -9.00 15.17
CA SER A 92 -16.50 -9.53 15.32
C SER A 92 -16.76 -10.21 16.67
N HIS A 93 -15.72 -10.45 17.46
CA HIS A 93 -15.80 -11.07 18.79
C HIS A 93 -15.39 -10.10 19.92
N GLY A 94 -15.29 -8.81 19.61
CA GLY A 94 -15.05 -7.72 20.56
C GLY A 94 -16.33 -7.05 21.05
#